data_AF-A0A356Q1P2-F1
#
_entry.id   AF-A0A356Q1P2-F1
#
_cell.length_a   1.000
_cell.length_b   1.000
_cell.length_c   1.000
_cell.angle_alpha   90.00
_cell.angle_beta   90.00
_cell.angle_gamma   90.00
#
_symmetry.space_group_name_H-M   'P 1'
#
loop_
_entity.id
_entity.type
_entity.pdbx_description
1 polymer ?
#
loop_
_entity_poly.entity_id
_entity_poly.type
_entity_poly.pdbx_seq_one_letter_code
_entity_poly.pdbx_strand_id
1 'polypeptide(L)'
;TNRRNILVFAAGVPAVVAGAFLLMQQTNIVGSQDVTIDSYSDIGITASLRTNVDEQCKLSMIELHGQEAWDQAVSEAEAIAAQGGVEASEKLTEDELAAALQTKLAAAAPIGFGIGGFAFAVMLMISLGRSADIGLSQRHMAVGMAGALLSMLVDVWLVTPLTSPGLTVIMMLIPWALIYYGIKPVVAALARVELLRVVFPPLVLIIAVLGSILGGITNPTPAAGLGAAGALMLAAFRKLTDDQKSTKVILQASYAVVICILMGVNFDLRISTEQVSPETWIAFLFAYGMYLYALFGLLMACLVLYQGDVLRPVVRETSKVTSMVFTILIGSQVLNLVVISYGGEHYIQQYLRSFDNEITIFLIVMVLLFVLGFVLDFLEIIYIVVPIVGPVIYGGTFDPAWVTIMIAINLQTSFLTPPFGFALFYLRGVAPRSVRTQDIYRGVLPFVVIQIVGLLILWFFPEIVTIVPQLLD
;
A
#
# COMPACT_ATOMS: atom_id res chain seq x y z
N THR A 1 25.46 33.79 -4.29
CA THR A 1 24.20 34.06 -3.55
C THR A 1 23.03 33.18 -3.99
N ASN A 2 22.82 32.91 -5.30
CA ASN A 2 21.66 32.12 -5.77
C ASN A 2 21.66 30.63 -5.39
N ARG A 3 22.78 29.90 -5.53
CA ARG A 3 22.83 28.44 -5.21
C ARG A 3 22.54 28.13 -3.74
N ARG A 4 23.01 28.98 -2.81
CA ARG A 4 22.78 28.80 -1.37
C ARG A 4 21.29 28.95 -1.03
N ASN A 5 20.62 29.94 -1.63
CA ASN A 5 19.18 30.13 -1.43
C ASN A 5 18.37 28.97 -2.03
N ILE A 6 18.77 28.45 -3.20
CA ILE A 6 18.11 27.29 -3.81
C ILE A 6 18.24 26.06 -2.90
N LEU A 7 19.44 25.74 -2.40
CA LEU A 7 19.65 24.60 -1.49
C LEU A 7 18.86 24.73 -0.18
N VAL A 8 18.78 25.95 0.37
CA VAL A 8 17.98 26.21 1.58
C VAL A 8 16.50 25.93 1.33
N PHE A 9 15.91 26.40 0.24
CA PHE A 9 14.48 26.16 -0.05
C PHE A 9 14.18 24.78 -0.66
N ALA A 10 15.17 24.13 -1.28
CA ALA A 10 15.01 22.79 -1.87
C ALA A 10 15.21 21.65 -0.86
N ALA A 11 16.08 21.83 0.14
CA ALA A 11 16.42 20.77 1.09
C ALA A 11 16.33 21.22 2.55
N GLY A 12 16.85 22.40 2.89
CA GLY A 12 16.88 22.88 4.28
C GLY A 12 15.48 23.09 4.89
N VAL A 13 14.65 23.91 4.25
CA VAL A 13 13.28 24.19 4.71
C VAL A 13 12.41 22.92 4.68
N PRO A 14 12.42 22.09 3.62
CA PRO A 14 11.70 20.81 3.65
C PRO A 14 12.12 19.88 4.78
N ALA A 15 13.42 19.78 5.08
CA ALA A 15 13.92 18.96 6.18
C ALA A 15 13.45 19.49 7.56
N VAL A 16 13.44 20.81 7.76
CA VAL A 16 12.92 21.42 8.99
C VAL A 16 11.42 21.20 9.13
N VAL A 17 10.65 21.40 8.05
CA VAL A 17 9.20 21.20 8.05
C VAL A 17 8.87 19.73 8.28
N ALA A 18 9.60 18.79 7.68
CA ALA A 18 9.46 17.36 7.90
C ALA A 18 9.83 16.94 9.33
N GLY A 19 10.96 17.43 9.85
CA GLY A 19 11.35 17.18 11.23
C GLY A 19 10.33 17.72 12.23
N ALA A 20 9.80 18.91 12.00
CA ALA A 20 8.75 19.49 12.85
C ALA A 20 7.45 18.66 12.81
N PHE A 21 7.02 18.22 11.62
CA PHE A 21 5.82 17.37 11.49
C PHE A 21 6.00 16.02 12.18
N LEU A 22 7.16 15.37 12.00
CA LEU A 22 7.48 14.10 12.66
C LEU A 22 7.52 14.25 14.20
N LEU A 23 8.09 15.35 14.71
CA LEU A 23 8.07 15.66 16.13
C LEU A 23 6.64 15.86 16.64
N MET A 24 5.81 16.62 15.92
CA MET A 24 4.40 16.80 16.29
C MET A 24 3.63 15.48 16.31
N GLN A 25 3.96 14.55 15.42
CA GLN A 25 3.37 13.22 15.39
C GLN A 25 3.82 12.36 16.58
N GLN A 26 5.12 12.37 16.89
CA GLN A 26 5.68 11.64 18.04
C GLN A 26 5.16 12.17 19.39
N THR A 27 4.88 13.46 19.49
CA THR A 27 4.32 14.07 20.72
C THR A 27 2.79 14.08 20.76
N ASN A 28 2.12 13.36 19.85
CA ASN A 28 0.65 13.32 19.71
C ASN A 28 -0.02 14.71 19.58
N ILE A 29 0.69 15.70 19.04
CA ILE A 29 0.11 17.01 18.68
C ILE A 29 -0.68 16.87 17.37
N VAL A 30 -0.13 16.12 16.41
CA VAL A 30 -0.82 15.71 15.19
C VAL A 30 -1.04 14.21 15.25
N GLY A 31 -2.29 13.77 15.17
CA GLY A 31 -2.61 12.36 15.36
C GLY A 31 -4.03 12.02 14.96
N SER A 32 -4.49 10.84 15.39
CA SER A 32 -5.87 10.43 15.14
C SER A 32 -6.83 11.26 15.99
N GLN A 33 -7.91 11.71 15.35
CA GLN A 33 -9.10 12.25 16.01
C GLN A 33 -10.31 11.32 15.78
N ASP A 34 -10.07 10.10 15.30
CA ASP A 34 -11.13 9.15 15.01
C ASP A 34 -11.73 8.61 16.31
N VAL A 35 -13.03 8.85 16.47
CA VAL A 35 -13.84 8.40 17.61
C VAL A 35 -14.80 7.27 17.21
N THR A 36 -14.67 6.73 16.00
CA THR A 36 -15.52 5.62 15.53
C THR A 36 -15.27 4.39 16.40
N ILE A 37 -16.33 3.81 16.97
CA ILE A 37 -16.26 2.61 17.80
C ILE A 37 -17.04 1.52 17.09
N ASP A 38 -16.42 0.37 16.89
CA ASP A 38 -17.15 -0.79 16.39
C ASP A 38 -18.25 -1.17 17.38
N SER A 39 -19.45 -1.47 16.89
CA SER A 39 -20.63 -1.75 17.73
C SER A 39 -20.56 -3.10 18.46
N TYR A 40 -19.41 -3.75 18.39
CA TYR A 40 -19.16 -5.16 18.59
C TYR A 40 -17.83 -5.26 19.32
N SER A 41 -17.78 -5.99 20.43
CA SER A 41 -16.52 -6.20 21.15
C SER A 41 -15.52 -6.91 20.26
N ASP A 42 -14.23 -6.58 20.41
CA ASP A 42 -13.15 -7.33 19.76
C ASP A 42 -13.30 -8.81 20.15
N ILE A 43 -13.10 -9.70 19.16
CA ILE A 43 -13.10 -11.14 19.41
C ILE A 43 -12.06 -11.40 20.49
N GLY A 44 -12.50 -11.90 21.63
CA GLY A 44 -11.65 -12.14 22.79
C GLY A 44 -10.41 -12.97 22.44
N ILE A 45 -9.39 -12.84 23.28
CA ILE A 45 -8.11 -13.55 23.14
C ILE A 45 -8.39 -15.02 22.86
N THR A 46 -7.94 -15.49 21.69
CA THR A 46 -8.04 -16.91 21.33
C THR A 46 -6.84 -17.64 21.92
N ALA A 47 -7.04 -18.88 22.36
CA ALA A 47 -5.93 -19.71 22.82
C ALA A 47 -4.88 -19.84 21.72
N SER A 48 -3.61 -19.94 22.10
CA SER A 48 -2.47 -20.08 21.18
C SER A 48 -2.61 -21.24 20.18
N LEU A 49 -3.33 -22.31 20.55
CA LEU A 49 -3.72 -23.41 19.67
C LEU A 49 -5.22 -23.69 19.76
N ARG A 50 -5.79 -24.18 18.66
CA ARG A 50 -7.20 -24.60 18.62
C ARG A 50 -7.35 -25.96 19.31
N THR A 51 -7.82 -25.93 20.56
CA THR A 51 -7.93 -27.13 21.42
C THR A 51 -9.24 -27.90 21.25
N ASN A 52 -10.29 -27.24 20.73
CA ASN A 52 -11.56 -27.89 20.38
C ASN A 52 -11.50 -28.48 18.97
N VAL A 53 -10.80 -29.62 18.85
CA VAL A 53 -10.59 -30.36 17.61
C VAL A 53 -10.83 -31.84 17.84
N ASP A 54 -11.08 -32.59 16.77
CA ASP A 54 -11.26 -34.04 16.84
C ASP A 54 -9.98 -34.77 17.27
N GLU A 55 -10.12 -36.01 17.72
CA GLU A 55 -9.03 -36.83 18.29
C GLU A 55 -7.82 -36.92 17.36
N GLN A 56 -8.05 -37.00 16.04
CA GLN A 56 -6.99 -37.11 15.04
C GLN A 56 -6.24 -35.78 14.86
N CYS A 57 -6.97 -34.66 14.85
CA CYS A 57 -6.38 -33.32 14.81
C CYS A 57 -5.61 -33.00 16.10
N LYS A 58 -6.10 -33.41 17.27
CA LYS A 58 -5.38 -33.28 18.55
C LYS A 58 -4.02 -33.98 18.52
N LEU A 59 -3.99 -35.24 18.06
CA LEU A 59 -2.74 -36.00 17.95
C LEU A 59 -1.76 -35.31 16.98
N SER A 60 -2.26 -34.80 15.86
CA SER A 60 -1.45 -34.08 14.86
C SER A 60 -0.91 -32.75 15.42
N MET A 61 -1.71 -32.03 16.21
CA MET A 61 -1.31 -30.77 16.85
C MET A 61 -0.26 -30.99 17.95
N ILE A 62 -0.41 -32.04 18.76
CA ILE A 62 0.59 -32.44 19.77
C ILE A 62 1.90 -32.85 19.09
N GLU A 63 1.81 -33.57 17.97
CA GLU A 63 2.98 -33.97 17.19
C GLU A 63 3.72 -32.76 16.57
N LEU A 64 2.98 -31.75 16.11
CA LEU A 64 3.57 -30.55 15.50
C LEU A 64 4.12 -29.54 16.51
N HIS A 65 3.40 -29.29 17.61
CA HIS A 65 3.68 -28.18 18.54
C HIS A 65 4.24 -28.63 19.89
N GLY A 66 4.24 -29.94 20.16
CA GLY A 66 4.70 -30.51 21.42
C GLY A 66 3.64 -30.54 22.52
N GLN A 67 3.80 -31.47 23.47
CA GLN A 67 2.84 -31.68 24.56
C GLN A 67 2.72 -30.46 25.48
N GLU A 68 3.83 -29.77 25.75
CA GLU A 68 3.88 -28.61 26.66
C GLU A 68 3.09 -27.41 26.11
N ALA A 69 3.21 -27.14 24.79
CA ALA A 69 2.42 -26.10 24.12
C ALA A 69 0.93 -26.46 24.01
N TRP A 70 0.62 -27.74 23.80
CA TRP A 70 -0.76 -28.22 23.84
C TRP A 70 -1.39 -28.03 25.22
N ASP A 71 -0.68 -28.42 26.29
CA ASP A 71 -1.17 -28.29 27.66
C ASP A 71 -1.32 -26.81 28.06
N GLN A 72 -0.41 -25.94 27.61
CA GLN A 72 -0.54 -24.50 27.78
C GLN A 72 -1.77 -23.95 27.04
N ALA A 73 -1.98 -24.31 25.78
CA ALA A 73 -3.15 -23.88 25.01
C ALA A 73 -4.47 -24.41 25.60
N VAL A 74 -4.45 -25.61 26.22
CA VAL A 74 -5.61 -26.15 26.96
C VAL A 74 -5.86 -25.33 28.22
N SER A 75 -4.82 -24.98 28.99
CA SER A 75 -4.94 -24.09 30.14
C SER A 75 -5.44 -22.70 29.76
N GLU A 76 -4.98 -22.14 28.64
CA GLU A 76 -5.46 -20.87 28.09
C GLU A 76 -6.93 -20.99 27.69
N ALA A 77 -7.30 -22.04 26.94
CA ALA A 77 -8.68 -22.29 26.54
C ALA A 77 -9.62 -22.50 27.74
N GLU A 78 -9.17 -23.16 28.80
CA GLU A 78 -9.91 -23.35 30.05
C GLU A 78 -10.03 -22.05 30.84
N ALA A 79 -8.97 -21.23 30.90
CA ALA A 79 -9.01 -19.91 31.53
C ALA A 79 -9.95 -18.96 30.78
N ILE A 80 -9.91 -18.97 29.44
CA ILE A 80 -10.82 -18.25 28.56
C ILE A 80 -12.25 -18.75 28.77
N ALA A 81 -12.49 -20.07 28.80
CA ALA A 81 -13.80 -20.65 29.06
C ALA A 81 -14.34 -20.31 30.47
N ALA A 82 -13.48 -20.26 31.48
CA ALA A 82 -13.82 -19.86 32.84
C ALA A 82 -14.17 -18.36 32.95
N GLN A 83 -13.70 -17.53 32.01
CA GLN A 83 -14.03 -16.12 31.88
C GLN A 83 -15.22 -15.83 30.96
N GLY A 84 -15.83 -16.85 30.34
CA GLY A 84 -16.98 -16.69 29.42
C GLY A 84 -16.78 -17.28 28.02
N GLY A 85 -15.59 -17.79 27.70
CA GLY A 85 -15.20 -18.28 26.39
C GLY A 85 -14.58 -17.19 25.51
N VAL A 86 -14.26 -17.52 24.26
CA VAL A 86 -14.12 -16.49 23.22
C VAL A 86 -15.54 -15.99 23.00
N GLU A 87 -15.94 -14.99 23.78
CA GLU A 87 -17.28 -14.42 23.69
C GLU A 87 -17.53 -14.04 22.23
N ALA A 88 -18.63 -14.57 21.69
CA ALA A 88 -19.09 -14.18 20.36
C ALA A 88 -19.28 -12.68 20.42
N SER A 89 -18.55 -11.93 19.59
CA SER A 89 -18.57 -10.46 19.56
C SER A 89 -19.93 -9.91 19.97
N GLU A 90 -20.01 -9.47 21.22
CA GLU A 90 -21.26 -9.05 21.82
C GLU A 90 -21.45 -7.57 21.47
N LYS A 91 -22.71 -7.19 21.27
CA LYS A 91 -23.01 -5.79 21.03
C LYS A 91 -22.69 -5.03 22.32
N LEU A 92 -21.71 -4.12 22.25
CA LEU A 92 -21.31 -3.29 23.39
C LEU A 92 -22.54 -2.63 24.03
N THR A 93 -22.61 -2.70 25.35
CA THR A 93 -23.65 -2.00 26.11
C THR A 93 -23.49 -0.49 25.97
N GLU A 94 -24.57 0.28 26.18
CA GLU A 94 -24.51 1.74 26.06
C GLU A 94 -23.46 2.37 27.00
N ASP A 95 -23.25 1.77 28.18
CA ASP A 95 -22.25 2.21 29.16
C ASP A 95 -20.81 1.90 28.72
N GLU A 96 -20.56 0.74 28.11
CA GLU A 96 -19.24 0.38 27.55
C GLU A 96 -18.89 1.24 26.33
N LEU A 97 -19.87 1.53 25.48
CA LEU A 97 -19.71 2.39 24.32
C LEU A 97 -19.39 3.83 24.76
N ALA A 98 -20.02 4.31 25.84
CA ALA A 98 -19.70 5.60 26.44
C ALA A 98 -18.28 5.62 27.07
N ALA A 99 -17.85 4.54 27.73
CA ALA A 99 -16.50 4.43 28.30
C ALA A 99 -15.41 4.35 27.22
N ALA A 100 -15.64 3.59 26.15
CA ALA A 100 -14.75 3.52 24.99
C ALA A 100 -14.64 4.88 24.28
N LEU A 101 -15.76 5.61 24.16
CA LEU A 101 -15.80 6.96 23.60
C LEU A 101 -15.00 7.95 24.46
N GLN A 102 -15.13 7.92 25.78
CA GLN A 102 -14.33 8.77 26.67
C GLN A 102 -12.84 8.48 26.55
N THR A 103 -12.46 7.21 26.42
CA THR A 103 -11.06 6.80 26.24
C THR A 103 -10.49 7.34 24.93
N LYS A 104 -11.25 7.22 23.82
CA LYS A 104 -10.84 7.80 22.52
C LYS A 104 -10.79 9.32 22.54
N LEU A 105 -11.73 9.99 23.20
CA LEU A 105 -11.71 11.45 23.34
C LEU A 105 -10.51 11.94 24.16
N ALA A 106 -10.13 11.22 25.21
CA ALA A 106 -8.97 11.57 26.04
C ALA A 106 -7.64 11.35 25.29
N ALA A 107 -7.58 10.38 24.38
CA ALA A 107 -6.41 10.08 23.56
C ALA A 107 -6.32 10.91 22.26
N ALA A 108 -7.40 11.59 21.87
CA ALA A 108 -7.48 12.33 20.62
C ALA A 108 -6.45 13.46 20.55
N ALA A 109 -5.76 13.54 19.41
CA ALA A 109 -4.77 14.58 19.18
C ALA A 109 -5.44 15.96 18.99
N PRO A 110 -4.78 17.06 19.38
CA PRO A 110 -5.27 18.42 19.14
C PRO A 110 -5.45 18.76 17.65
N ILE A 111 -4.62 18.17 16.77
CA ILE A 111 -4.67 18.36 15.32
C ILE A 111 -4.93 17.01 14.66
N GLY A 112 -5.96 16.94 13.83
CA GLY A 112 -6.27 15.75 13.05
C GLY A 112 -5.21 15.49 11.99
N PHE A 113 -4.84 14.22 11.82
CA PHE A 113 -3.82 13.79 10.86
C PHE A 113 -4.08 14.29 9.43
N GLY A 114 -5.35 14.31 8.99
CA GLY A 114 -5.71 14.82 7.67
C GLY A 114 -5.42 16.32 7.48
N ILE A 115 -5.78 17.15 8.47
CA ILE A 115 -5.59 18.60 8.42
C ILE A 115 -4.11 18.95 8.61
N GLY A 116 -3.44 18.34 9.59
CA GLY A 116 -2.01 18.50 9.82
C GLY A 116 -1.19 18.06 8.60
N GLY A 117 -1.50 16.90 8.03
CA GLY A 117 -0.85 16.38 6.82
C GLY A 117 -1.06 17.27 5.60
N PHE A 118 -2.27 17.83 5.41
CA PHE A 118 -2.54 18.78 4.33
C PHE A 118 -1.76 20.09 4.51
N ALA A 119 -1.75 20.66 5.72
CA ALA A 119 -0.98 21.86 6.03
C ALA A 119 0.53 21.63 5.79
N PHE A 120 1.05 20.49 6.22
CA PHE A 120 2.43 20.05 5.97
C PHE A 120 2.75 19.98 4.47
N ALA A 121 1.90 19.32 3.67
CA ALA A 121 2.07 19.22 2.22
C ALA A 121 2.07 20.60 1.53
N VAL A 122 1.21 21.52 1.99
CA VAL A 122 1.18 22.90 1.49
C VAL A 122 2.47 23.64 1.80
N MET A 123 2.99 23.53 3.03
CA MET A 123 4.26 24.17 3.42
C MET A 123 5.44 23.62 2.60
N LEU A 124 5.49 22.30 2.37
CA LEU A 124 6.48 21.68 1.48
C LEU A 124 6.36 22.19 0.05
N MET A 125 5.15 22.26 -0.51
CA MET A 125 4.93 22.76 -1.86
C MET A 125 5.39 24.20 -2.02
N ILE A 126 5.08 25.08 -1.05
CA ILE A 126 5.53 26.48 -1.07
C ILE A 126 7.07 26.56 -1.06
N SER A 127 7.73 25.75 -0.24
CA SER A 127 9.19 25.68 -0.19
C SER A 127 9.79 25.23 -1.51
N LEU A 128 9.27 24.14 -2.09
CA LEU A 128 9.74 23.60 -3.37
C LEU A 128 9.43 24.55 -4.54
N GLY A 129 8.28 25.21 -4.56
CA GLY A 129 7.98 26.17 -5.61
C GLY A 129 8.91 27.39 -5.56
N ARG A 130 9.30 27.84 -4.36
CA ARG A 130 10.29 28.90 -4.21
C ARG A 130 11.69 28.50 -4.68
N SER A 131 12.05 27.22 -4.56
CA SER A 131 13.32 26.71 -5.11
C SER A 131 13.28 26.60 -6.64
N ALA A 132 12.10 26.30 -7.21
CA ALA A 132 11.88 26.26 -8.66
C ALA A 132 11.86 27.65 -9.31
N ASP A 133 11.27 28.65 -8.66
CA ASP A 133 11.23 30.03 -9.15
C ASP A 133 11.42 31.05 -8.01
N ILE A 134 12.62 31.63 -7.94
CA ILE A 134 13.02 32.60 -6.93
C ILE A 134 12.24 33.93 -7.09
N GLY A 135 11.71 34.20 -8.29
CA GLY A 135 10.93 35.40 -8.61
C GLY A 135 9.49 35.35 -8.12
N LEU A 136 9.04 34.24 -7.52
CA LEU A 136 7.70 34.12 -6.96
C LEU A 136 7.42 35.22 -5.92
N SER A 137 6.25 35.85 -6.06
CA SER A 137 5.77 36.90 -5.17
C SER A 137 5.69 36.38 -3.73
N GLN A 138 6.50 36.98 -2.85
CA GLN A 138 6.56 36.64 -1.43
C GLN A 138 5.21 36.80 -0.72
N ARG A 139 4.36 37.71 -1.22
CA ARG A 139 3.00 37.91 -0.69
C ARG A 139 2.12 36.68 -0.84
N HIS A 140 2.12 36.04 -2.00
CA HIS A 140 1.29 34.85 -2.24
C HIS A 140 1.75 33.67 -1.37
N MET A 141 3.06 33.46 -1.27
CA MET A 141 3.62 32.41 -0.42
C MET A 141 3.34 32.65 1.06
N ALA A 142 3.44 33.90 1.53
CA ALA A 142 3.10 34.26 2.90
C ALA A 142 1.62 34.02 3.21
N VAL A 143 0.71 34.35 2.29
CA VAL A 143 -0.72 34.06 2.43
C VAL A 143 -1.00 32.56 2.46
N GLY A 144 -0.31 31.77 1.63
CA GLY A 144 -0.43 30.30 1.64
C GLY A 144 0.06 29.68 2.95
N MET A 145 1.21 30.13 3.47
CA MET A 145 1.72 29.67 4.77
C MET A 145 0.82 30.10 5.93
N ALA A 146 0.30 31.33 5.89
CA ALA A 146 -0.66 31.82 6.87
C ALA A 146 -1.96 30.98 6.84
N GLY A 147 -2.42 30.60 5.65
CA GLY A 147 -3.58 29.71 5.49
C GLY A 147 -3.33 28.32 6.09
N ALA A 148 -2.16 27.73 5.88
CA ALA A 148 -1.79 26.42 6.45
C ALA A 148 -1.67 26.45 7.99
N LEU A 149 -1.09 27.53 8.55
CA LEU A 149 -1.07 27.73 10.00
C LEU A 149 -2.48 27.99 10.55
N LEU A 150 -3.28 28.76 9.83
CA LEU A 150 -4.67 29.03 10.22
C LEU A 150 -5.51 27.75 10.22
N SER A 151 -5.34 26.84 9.26
CA SER A 151 -6.06 25.56 9.28
C SER A 151 -5.70 24.72 10.51
N MET A 152 -4.42 24.70 10.92
CA MET A 152 -4.01 24.02 12.14
C MET A 152 -4.57 24.71 13.40
N LEU A 153 -4.63 26.04 13.43
CA LEU A 153 -5.20 26.78 14.56
C LEU A 153 -6.71 26.61 14.68
N VAL A 154 -7.43 26.61 13.55
CA VAL A 154 -8.87 26.31 13.50
C VAL A 154 -9.11 24.89 14.01
N ASP A 155 -8.26 23.94 13.63
CA ASP A 155 -8.38 22.56 14.10
C ASP A 155 -8.25 22.47 15.64
N VAL A 156 -7.20 23.09 16.21
CA VAL A 156 -6.96 23.09 17.66
C VAL A 156 -8.09 23.74 18.47
N TRP A 157 -8.69 24.82 17.94
CA TRP A 157 -9.61 25.67 18.72
C TRP A 157 -11.09 25.45 18.44
N LEU A 158 -11.44 25.05 17.22
CA LEU A 158 -12.83 25.01 16.75
C LEU A 158 -13.27 23.60 16.37
N VAL A 159 -12.35 22.73 15.97
CA VAL A 159 -12.65 21.35 15.58
C VAL A 159 -12.43 20.44 16.77
N THR A 160 -13.52 19.87 17.27
CA THR A 160 -13.47 18.77 18.24
C THR A 160 -13.69 17.44 17.54
N PRO A 161 -13.27 16.30 18.12
CA PRO A 161 -13.55 14.97 17.55
C PRO A 161 -15.05 14.66 17.35
N LEU A 162 -15.94 15.44 17.97
CA LEU A 162 -17.40 15.32 17.84
C LEU A 162 -17.99 16.26 16.76
N THR A 163 -17.17 17.06 16.10
CA THR A 163 -17.61 18.04 15.10
C THR A 163 -18.01 17.30 13.82
N SER A 164 -19.22 17.55 13.30
CA SER A 164 -19.65 16.87 12.07
C SER A 164 -18.76 17.25 10.88
N PRO A 165 -18.53 16.32 9.92
CA PRO A 165 -17.73 16.56 8.72
C PRO A 165 -18.14 17.82 7.91
N GLY A 166 -19.45 18.09 7.84
CA GLY A 166 -20.00 19.25 7.15
C GLY A 166 -19.63 20.55 7.85
N LEU A 167 -19.64 20.57 9.18
CA LEU A 167 -19.26 21.75 9.96
C LEU A 167 -17.75 22.01 9.89
N THR A 168 -16.92 20.96 9.92
CA THR A 168 -15.47 21.07 9.71
C THR A 168 -15.16 21.66 8.34
N VAL A 169 -15.83 21.21 7.27
CA VAL A 169 -15.66 21.81 5.93
C VAL A 169 -15.97 23.31 5.95
N ILE A 170 -17.06 23.72 6.58
CA ILE A 170 -17.45 25.14 6.67
C ILE A 170 -16.40 25.96 7.43
N MET A 171 -15.92 25.47 8.58
CA MET A 171 -14.88 26.14 9.37
C MET A 171 -13.55 26.25 8.60
N MET A 172 -13.25 25.29 7.72
CA MET A 172 -12.02 25.24 6.94
C MET A 172 -12.05 26.02 5.63
N LEU A 173 -13.21 26.54 5.19
CA LEU A 173 -13.33 27.29 3.93
C LEU A 173 -12.38 28.50 3.84
N ILE A 174 -12.26 29.27 4.93
CA ILE A 174 -11.39 30.46 4.95
C ILE A 174 -9.90 30.05 4.87
N PRO A 175 -9.38 29.15 5.74
CA PRO A 175 -8.03 28.62 5.59
C PRO A 175 -7.75 28.07 4.20
N TRP A 176 -8.65 27.25 3.65
CA TRP A 176 -8.48 26.64 2.33
C TRP A 176 -8.50 27.66 1.18
N ALA A 177 -9.30 28.73 1.28
CA ALA A 177 -9.28 29.80 0.29
C ALA A 177 -7.93 30.56 0.29
N LEU A 178 -7.37 30.83 1.46
CA LEU A 178 -6.04 31.46 1.60
C LEU A 178 -4.94 30.55 1.05
N ILE A 179 -4.99 29.25 1.37
CA ILE A 179 -4.09 28.23 0.83
C ILE A 179 -4.19 28.21 -0.69
N TYR A 180 -5.39 28.10 -1.27
CA TYR A 180 -5.61 28.06 -2.71
C TYR A 180 -5.02 29.29 -3.42
N TYR A 181 -5.27 30.49 -2.89
CA TYR A 181 -4.70 31.73 -3.41
C TYR A 181 -3.15 31.72 -3.36
N GLY A 182 -2.58 31.23 -2.26
CA GLY A 182 -1.14 31.20 -2.05
C GLY A 182 -0.40 30.15 -2.89
N ILE A 183 -0.97 28.95 -3.06
CA ILE A 183 -0.33 27.85 -3.79
C ILE A 183 -0.51 27.95 -5.31
N LYS A 184 -1.52 28.66 -5.82
CA LYS A 184 -1.78 28.77 -7.26
C LYS A 184 -0.54 29.17 -8.09
N PRO A 185 0.22 30.23 -7.75
CA PRO A 185 1.45 30.56 -8.49
C PRO A 185 2.60 29.56 -8.23
N VAL A 186 2.63 28.93 -7.07
CA VAL A 186 3.62 27.92 -6.68
C VAL A 186 3.46 26.66 -7.54
N VAL A 187 2.23 26.16 -7.69
CA VAL A 187 1.91 25.01 -8.55
C VAL A 187 2.26 25.31 -10.00
N ALA A 188 1.97 26.52 -10.50
CA ALA A 188 2.35 26.93 -11.85
C ALA A 188 3.88 26.98 -12.04
N ALA A 189 4.64 27.37 -11.01
CA ALA A 189 6.10 27.33 -11.06
C ALA A 189 6.63 25.88 -11.08
N LEU A 190 6.12 25.01 -10.21
CA LEU A 190 6.51 23.60 -10.15
C LEU A 190 6.19 22.85 -11.46
N ALA A 191 5.05 23.15 -12.08
CA ALA A 191 4.63 22.54 -13.35
C ALA A 191 5.56 22.89 -14.53
N ARG A 192 6.37 23.96 -14.42
CA ARG A 192 7.39 24.33 -15.42
C ARG A 192 8.68 23.51 -15.30
N VAL A 193 8.87 22.79 -14.19
CA VAL A 193 10.03 21.91 -14.01
C VAL A 193 9.82 20.63 -14.79
N GLU A 194 10.63 20.42 -15.84
CA GLU A 194 10.50 19.27 -16.76
C GLU A 194 10.54 17.93 -16.01
N LEU A 195 11.47 17.79 -15.06
CA LEU A 195 11.59 16.59 -14.23
C LEU A 195 10.27 16.27 -13.49
N LEU A 196 9.67 17.27 -12.85
CA LEU A 196 8.40 17.09 -12.14
C LEU A 196 7.27 16.77 -13.12
N ARG A 197 7.20 17.46 -14.26
CA ARG A 197 6.16 17.21 -15.26
C ARG A 197 6.19 15.78 -15.81
N VAL A 198 7.38 15.17 -15.94
CA VAL A 198 7.54 13.82 -16.48
C VAL A 198 7.38 12.74 -15.42
N VAL A 199 7.95 12.93 -14.22
CA VAL A 199 8.02 11.90 -13.18
C VAL A 199 6.81 11.91 -12.24
N PHE A 200 6.20 13.08 -12.01
CA PHE A 200 5.14 13.23 -11.02
C PHE A 200 3.87 12.43 -11.35
N PRO A 201 3.35 12.41 -12.60
CA PRO A 201 2.11 11.68 -12.87
C PRO A 201 2.22 10.16 -12.61
N PRO A 202 3.28 9.45 -13.06
CA PRO A 202 3.49 8.05 -12.68
C PRO A 202 3.68 7.85 -11.16
N LEU A 203 4.38 8.76 -10.49
CA LEU A 203 4.60 8.67 -9.04
C LEU A 203 3.28 8.77 -8.28
N VAL A 204 2.39 9.68 -8.68
CA VAL A 204 1.04 9.82 -8.08
C VAL A 204 0.25 8.52 -8.24
N LEU A 205 0.32 7.85 -9.40
CA LEU A 205 -0.33 6.55 -9.59
C LEU A 205 0.25 5.48 -8.68
N ILE A 206 1.58 5.41 -8.54
CA ILE A 206 2.24 4.45 -7.65
C ILE A 206 1.79 4.69 -6.20
N ILE A 207 1.81 5.93 -5.74
CA ILE A 207 1.37 6.29 -4.38
C ILE A 207 -0.12 5.99 -4.20
N ALA A 208 -0.96 6.24 -5.20
CA ALA A 208 -2.39 5.94 -5.11
C ALA A 208 -2.66 4.44 -5.00
N VAL A 209 -1.97 3.61 -5.79
CA VAL A 209 -2.13 2.14 -5.79
C VAL A 209 -1.52 1.53 -4.52
N LEU A 210 -0.27 1.87 -4.18
CA LEU A 210 0.37 1.35 -2.98
C LEU A 210 -0.31 1.87 -1.72
N GLY A 211 -0.72 3.14 -1.71
CA GLY A 211 -1.46 3.74 -0.61
C GLY A 211 -2.82 3.09 -0.38
N SER A 212 -3.54 2.69 -1.44
CA SER A 212 -4.83 2.00 -1.28
C SER A 212 -4.67 0.56 -0.79
N ILE A 213 -3.54 -0.09 -1.06
CA ILE A 213 -3.21 -1.42 -0.53
C ILE A 213 -2.75 -1.33 0.92
N LEU A 214 -1.71 -0.53 1.20
CA LEU A 214 -1.12 -0.39 2.53
C LEU A 214 -2.08 0.27 3.54
N GLY A 215 -2.94 1.16 3.06
CA GLY A 215 -3.99 1.78 3.87
C GLY A 215 -5.21 0.90 4.10
N GLY A 216 -5.20 -0.37 3.66
CA GLY A 216 -6.32 -1.31 3.86
C GLY A 216 -7.61 -0.95 3.13
N ILE A 217 -7.59 0.05 2.24
CA ILE A 217 -8.79 0.54 1.52
C ILE A 217 -9.25 -0.50 0.50
N THR A 218 -8.31 -1.11 -0.22
CA THR A 218 -8.61 -2.04 -1.32
C THR A 218 -7.62 -3.19 -1.38
N ASN A 219 -8.11 -4.38 -1.73
CA ASN A 219 -7.25 -5.50 -2.10
C ASN A 219 -6.40 -5.21 -3.36
N PRO A 220 -5.32 -5.98 -3.60
CA PRO A 220 -4.42 -5.76 -4.75
C PRO A 220 -5.12 -5.74 -6.12
N THR A 221 -6.17 -6.54 -6.32
CA THR A 221 -6.88 -6.63 -7.60
C THR A 221 -7.65 -5.34 -7.95
N PRO A 222 -8.53 -4.79 -7.09
CA PRO A 222 -9.10 -3.46 -7.31
C PRO A 222 -8.06 -2.34 -7.41
N ALA A 223 -6.99 -2.40 -6.61
CA ALA A 223 -5.91 -1.41 -6.65
C ALA A 223 -5.20 -1.39 -8.02
N ALA A 224 -4.94 -2.56 -8.62
CA ALA A 224 -4.41 -2.67 -9.97
C ALA A 224 -5.37 -2.05 -11.02
N GLY A 225 -6.69 -2.23 -10.84
CA GLY A 225 -7.71 -1.58 -11.66
C GLY A 225 -7.64 -0.06 -11.60
N LEU A 226 -7.45 0.51 -10.41
CA LEU A 226 -7.26 1.96 -10.22
C LEU A 226 -5.99 2.46 -10.93
N GLY A 227 -4.89 1.71 -10.83
CA GLY A 227 -3.66 2.00 -11.57
C GLY A 227 -3.86 2.00 -13.09
N ALA A 228 -4.58 1.01 -13.62
CA ALA A 228 -4.90 0.91 -15.05
C ALA A 228 -5.80 2.07 -15.51
N ALA A 229 -6.84 2.40 -14.74
CA ALA A 229 -7.73 3.51 -15.05
C ALA A 229 -6.98 4.85 -15.08
N GLY A 230 -6.12 5.09 -14.10
CA GLY A 230 -5.28 6.29 -14.05
C GLY A 230 -4.27 6.36 -15.19
N ALA A 231 -3.65 5.24 -15.58
CA ALA A 231 -2.75 5.17 -16.73
C ALA A 231 -3.48 5.49 -18.06
N LEU A 232 -4.71 4.99 -18.23
CA LEU A 232 -5.55 5.32 -19.39
C LEU A 232 -5.89 6.81 -19.44
N MET A 233 -6.26 7.41 -18.31
CA MET A 233 -6.55 8.85 -18.25
C MET A 233 -5.31 9.71 -18.54
N LEU A 234 -4.13 9.36 -18.01
CA LEU A 234 -2.87 10.05 -18.33
C LEU A 234 -2.47 9.92 -19.80
N ALA A 235 -2.61 8.71 -20.36
CA ALA A 235 -2.33 8.47 -21.77
C ALA A 235 -3.27 9.28 -22.67
N ALA A 236 -4.57 9.33 -22.34
CA ALA A 236 -5.55 10.14 -23.06
C ALA A 236 -5.25 11.64 -22.95
N PHE A 237 -4.87 12.12 -21.77
CA PHE A 237 -4.44 13.50 -21.56
C PHE A 237 -3.25 13.87 -22.46
N ARG A 238 -2.22 13.01 -22.52
CA ARG A 238 -1.04 13.22 -23.37
C ARG A 238 -1.42 13.21 -24.85
N LYS A 239 -2.22 12.23 -25.29
CA LYS A 239 -2.69 12.11 -26.68
C LYS A 239 -3.51 13.33 -27.12
N LEU A 240 -4.42 13.82 -26.29
CA LEU A 240 -5.19 15.03 -26.57
C LEU A 240 -4.29 16.27 -26.65
N THR A 241 -3.27 16.35 -25.80
CA THR A 241 -2.28 17.44 -25.83
C THR A 241 -1.49 17.43 -27.13
N ASP A 242 -1.01 16.25 -27.56
CA ASP A 242 -0.27 16.08 -28.81
C ASP A 242 -1.14 16.42 -30.04
N ASP A 243 -2.44 16.06 -29.99
CA ASP A 243 -3.42 16.38 -31.03
C ASP A 243 -3.97 17.82 -30.93
N GLN A 244 -3.45 18.67 -30.02
CA GLN A 244 -3.91 20.05 -29.74
C GLN A 244 -5.42 20.17 -29.43
N LYS A 245 -6.01 19.12 -28.85
CA LYS A 245 -7.43 19.07 -28.45
C LYS A 245 -7.61 19.46 -26.97
N SER A 246 -8.85 19.75 -26.60
CA SER A 246 -9.21 20.10 -25.22
C SER A 246 -9.00 18.91 -24.27
N THR A 247 -8.12 19.09 -23.28
CA THR A 247 -7.86 18.12 -22.20
C THR A 247 -8.77 18.28 -20.98
N LYS A 248 -9.66 19.29 -20.99
CA LYS A 248 -10.43 19.73 -19.83
C LYS A 248 -11.26 18.60 -19.22
N VAL A 249 -11.92 17.78 -20.05
CA VAL A 249 -12.78 16.68 -19.58
C VAL A 249 -11.99 15.64 -18.79
N ILE A 250 -10.82 15.25 -19.29
CA ILE A 250 -9.95 14.26 -18.63
C ILE A 250 -9.39 14.83 -17.31
N LEU A 251 -9.02 16.11 -17.31
CA LEU A 251 -8.53 16.79 -16.11
C LEU A 251 -9.64 16.92 -15.04
N GLN A 252 -10.85 17.31 -15.45
CA GLN A 252 -12.02 17.39 -14.57
C GLN A 252 -12.39 16.02 -14.00
N ALA A 253 -12.29 14.96 -14.80
CA ALA A 253 -12.56 13.60 -14.34
C ALA A 253 -11.51 13.14 -13.33
N SER A 254 -10.24 13.53 -13.52
CA SER A 254 -9.17 13.26 -12.55
C SER A 254 -9.44 13.96 -11.22
N TYR A 255 -9.91 15.21 -11.25
CA TYR A 255 -10.35 15.91 -10.04
C TYR A 255 -11.59 15.27 -9.41
N ALA A 256 -12.54 14.78 -10.21
CA ALA A 256 -13.73 14.10 -9.70
C ALA A 256 -13.37 12.81 -8.93
N VAL A 257 -12.37 12.05 -9.38
CA VAL A 257 -11.84 10.89 -8.62
C VAL A 257 -11.29 11.32 -7.26
N VAL A 258 -10.44 12.36 -7.24
CA VAL A 258 -9.86 12.86 -5.99
C VAL A 258 -10.95 13.37 -5.03
N ILE A 259 -11.92 14.12 -5.54
CA ILE A 259 -13.04 14.61 -4.73
C ILE A 259 -13.87 13.43 -4.20
N CYS A 260 -14.15 12.42 -5.02
CA CYS A 260 -14.88 11.23 -4.59
C CYS A 260 -14.16 10.49 -3.46
N ILE A 261 -12.83 10.33 -3.55
CA ILE A 261 -12.02 9.73 -2.48
C ILE A 261 -12.09 10.58 -1.21
N LEU A 262 -11.93 11.90 -1.32
CA LEU A 262 -12.02 12.81 -0.17
C LEU A 262 -13.40 12.74 0.50
N MET A 263 -14.48 12.66 -0.28
CA MET A 263 -15.83 12.48 0.26
C MET A 263 -15.96 11.16 1.01
N GLY A 264 -15.46 10.05 0.44
CA GLY A 264 -15.54 8.73 1.08
C GLY A 264 -14.68 8.60 2.34
N VAL A 265 -13.59 9.37 2.46
CA VAL A 265 -12.73 9.35 3.65
C VAL A 265 -13.28 10.24 4.77
N ASN A 266 -13.94 11.36 4.43
CA ASN A 266 -14.36 12.35 5.43
C ASN A 266 -15.84 12.27 5.81
N PHE A 267 -16.71 11.73 4.96
CA PHE A 267 -18.14 11.64 5.20
C PHE A 267 -18.58 10.19 5.26
N ASP A 268 -19.51 9.88 6.18
CA ASP A 268 -20.26 8.63 6.09
C ASP A 268 -21.20 8.72 4.88
N LEU A 269 -21.09 7.76 3.95
CA LEU A 269 -21.89 7.68 2.74
C LEU A 269 -22.94 6.56 2.80
N ARG A 270 -23.11 5.91 3.96
CA ARG A 270 -24.08 4.83 4.15
C ARG A 270 -25.50 5.40 4.25
N ILE A 271 -26.28 5.19 3.21
CA ILE A 271 -27.69 5.66 3.13
C ILE A 271 -28.72 4.58 3.51
N SER A 272 -28.27 3.37 3.85
CA SER A 272 -29.14 2.22 4.16
C SER A 272 -29.36 2.02 5.67
N THR A 273 -28.99 2.98 6.51
CA THR A 273 -29.19 2.93 7.96
C THR A 273 -30.58 3.44 8.35
N GLU A 274 -31.09 3.06 9.53
CA GLU A 274 -32.44 3.43 9.98
C GLU A 274 -32.62 4.94 10.23
N GLN A 275 -31.53 5.66 10.55
CA GLN A 275 -31.50 7.11 10.71
C GLN A 275 -30.35 7.70 9.89
N VAL A 276 -30.70 8.30 8.75
CA VAL A 276 -29.74 8.96 7.84
C VAL A 276 -29.87 10.46 8.00
N SER A 277 -28.76 11.14 8.33
CA SER A 277 -28.75 12.59 8.43
C SER A 277 -28.90 13.26 7.05
N PRO A 278 -29.44 14.49 6.96
CA PRO A 278 -29.46 15.25 5.71
C PRO A 278 -28.06 15.52 5.14
N GLU A 279 -27.06 15.63 6.00
CA GLU A 279 -25.65 15.80 5.63
C GLU A 279 -25.14 14.58 4.84
N THR A 280 -25.41 13.36 5.33
CA THR A 280 -25.07 12.09 4.68
C THR A 280 -25.70 12.00 3.29
N TRP A 281 -26.96 12.42 3.12
CA TRP A 281 -27.63 12.44 1.82
C TRP A 281 -26.99 13.40 0.82
N ILE A 282 -26.64 14.62 1.25
CA ILE A 282 -25.97 15.60 0.40
C ILE A 282 -24.58 15.10 0.00
N ALA A 283 -23.82 14.56 0.96
CA ALA A 283 -22.51 14.01 0.73
C ALA A 283 -22.56 12.83 -0.25
N PHE A 284 -23.50 11.91 -0.07
CA PHE A 284 -23.73 10.78 -0.99
C PHE A 284 -24.08 11.23 -2.40
N LEU A 285 -25.05 12.14 -2.56
CA LEU A 285 -25.47 12.60 -3.89
C LEU A 285 -24.33 13.31 -4.62
N PHE A 286 -23.55 14.12 -3.91
CA PHE A 286 -22.39 14.81 -4.47
C PHE A 286 -21.28 13.82 -4.86
N ALA A 287 -20.92 12.88 -3.97
CA ALA A 287 -19.94 11.83 -4.25
C ALA A 287 -20.37 10.96 -5.43
N TYR A 288 -21.65 10.57 -5.49
CA TYR A 288 -22.22 9.82 -6.59
C TYR A 288 -22.16 10.59 -7.92
N GLY A 289 -22.45 11.89 -7.92
CA GLY A 289 -22.27 12.75 -9.08
C GLY A 289 -20.82 12.82 -9.56
N MET A 290 -19.86 12.94 -8.64
CA MET A 290 -18.43 12.92 -8.97
C MET A 290 -18.00 11.55 -9.51
N TYR A 291 -18.50 10.46 -8.93
CA TYR A 291 -18.26 9.11 -9.41
C TYR A 291 -18.75 8.91 -10.85
N LEU A 292 -19.98 9.34 -11.16
CA LEU A 292 -20.52 9.26 -12.53
C LEU A 292 -19.69 10.09 -13.52
N TYR A 293 -19.23 11.27 -13.10
CA TYR A 293 -18.38 12.12 -13.94
C TYR A 293 -16.99 11.49 -14.17
N ALA A 294 -16.40 10.88 -13.13
CA ALA A 294 -15.15 10.14 -13.25
C ALA A 294 -15.28 8.95 -14.23
N LEU A 295 -16.38 8.18 -14.12
CA LEU A 295 -16.68 7.07 -15.03
C LEU A 295 -16.84 7.56 -16.48
N PHE A 296 -17.57 8.66 -16.68
CA PHE A 296 -17.68 9.30 -17.99
C PHE A 296 -16.32 9.71 -18.55
N GLY A 297 -15.45 10.32 -17.73
CA GLY A 297 -14.11 10.69 -18.13
C GLY A 297 -13.21 9.51 -18.49
N LEU A 298 -13.33 8.39 -17.76
CA LEU A 298 -12.63 7.14 -18.07
C LEU A 298 -13.11 6.55 -19.41
N LEU A 299 -14.42 6.52 -19.64
CA LEU A 299 -14.97 6.07 -20.93
C LEU A 299 -14.49 6.97 -22.08
N MET A 300 -14.48 8.28 -21.88
CA MET A 300 -13.92 9.23 -22.85
C MET A 300 -12.43 9.01 -23.09
N ALA A 301 -11.65 8.71 -22.05
CA ALA A 301 -10.24 8.35 -22.18
C ALA A 301 -10.05 7.12 -23.08
N CYS A 302 -10.84 6.07 -22.84
CA CYS A 302 -10.85 4.86 -23.68
C CYS A 302 -11.21 5.19 -25.14
N LEU A 303 -12.25 6.00 -25.38
CA LEU A 303 -12.66 6.40 -26.73
C LEU A 303 -11.57 7.21 -27.45
N VAL A 304 -10.96 8.18 -26.78
CA VAL A 304 -9.86 8.98 -27.32
C VAL A 304 -8.67 8.09 -27.71
N LEU A 305 -8.29 7.16 -26.83
CA LEU A 305 -7.17 6.25 -27.10
C LEU A 305 -7.49 5.22 -28.18
N TYR A 306 -8.75 4.80 -28.29
CA TYR A 306 -9.22 3.93 -29.36
C TYR A 306 -9.19 4.64 -30.72
N GLN A 307 -9.71 5.87 -30.79
CA GLN A 307 -9.67 6.70 -32.00
C GLN A 307 -8.25 7.11 -32.39
N GLY A 308 -7.35 7.26 -31.42
CA GLY A 308 -5.93 7.56 -31.64
C GLY A 308 -5.07 6.35 -32.02
N ASP A 309 -5.66 5.16 -32.24
CA ASP A 309 -4.98 3.88 -32.52
C ASP A 309 -3.91 3.48 -31.48
N VAL A 310 -4.03 3.99 -30.24
CA VAL A 310 -3.13 3.65 -29.14
C VAL A 310 -3.65 2.44 -28.35
N LEU A 311 -4.97 2.36 -28.14
CA LEU A 311 -5.56 1.33 -27.30
C LEU A 311 -5.46 -0.07 -27.92
N ARG A 312 -5.61 -0.19 -29.25
CA ARG A 312 -5.61 -1.49 -29.94
C ARG A 312 -4.25 -2.22 -29.84
N PRO A 313 -3.10 -1.58 -30.14
CA PRO A 313 -1.80 -2.20 -29.93
C PRO A 313 -1.55 -2.57 -28.47
N VAL A 314 -1.88 -1.67 -27.52
CA VAL A 314 -1.67 -1.92 -26.09
C VAL A 314 -2.46 -3.13 -25.62
N VAL A 315 -3.76 -3.21 -25.93
CA VAL A 315 -4.58 -4.38 -25.57
C VAL A 315 -4.03 -5.65 -26.21
N ARG A 316 -3.61 -5.60 -27.49
CA ARG A 316 -3.05 -6.77 -28.18
C ARG A 316 -1.75 -7.27 -27.54
N GLU A 317 -0.80 -6.38 -27.27
CA GLU A 317 0.47 -6.76 -26.63
C GLU A 317 0.24 -7.25 -25.20
N THR A 318 -0.61 -6.58 -24.42
CA THR A 318 -0.99 -7.03 -23.07
C THR A 318 -1.64 -8.41 -23.13
N SER A 319 -2.65 -8.62 -23.98
CA SER A 319 -3.29 -9.93 -24.14
C SER A 319 -2.30 -11.01 -24.58
N LYS A 320 -1.36 -10.70 -25.49
CA LYS A 320 -0.36 -11.66 -25.95
C LYS A 320 0.60 -12.07 -24.83
N VAL A 321 1.12 -11.11 -24.07
CA VAL A 321 2.00 -11.38 -22.92
C VAL A 321 1.25 -12.17 -21.85
N THR A 322 0.05 -11.72 -21.49
CA THR A 322 -0.81 -12.40 -20.51
C THR A 322 -1.16 -13.82 -20.94
N SER A 323 -1.58 -14.05 -22.18
CA SER A 323 -1.87 -15.39 -22.70
C SER A 323 -0.65 -16.30 -22.73
N MET A 324 0.53 -15.77 -23.07
CA MET A 324 1.78 -16.53 -23.00
C MET A 324 2.06 -16.99 -21.56
N VAL A 325 1.95 -16.09 -20.58
CA VAL A 325 2.12 -16.41 -19.16
C VAL A 325 1.09 -17.44 -18.71
N PHE A 326 -0.21 -17.23 -18.97
CA PHE A 326 -1.24 -18.21 -18.58
C PHE A 326 -1.07 -19.57 -19.24
N THR A 327 -0.56 -19.65 -20.47
CA THR A 327 -0.30 -20.95 -21.13
C THR A 327 0.83 -21.69 -20.41
N ILE A 328 1.87 -20.97 -19.97
CA ILE A 328 2.95 -21.52 -19.15
C ILE A 328 2.39 -22.01 -17.81
N LEU A 329 1.55 -21.19 -17.15
CA LEU A 329 0.88 -21.56 -15.89
C LEU A 329 0.02 -22.82 -16.04
N ILE A 330 -0.68 -23.00 -17.16
CA ILE A 330 -1.48 -24.22 -17.38
C ILE A 330 -0.56 -25.44 -17.54
N GLY A 331 0.52 -25.31 -18.31
CA GLY A 331 1.48 -26.41 -18.52
C GLY A 331 2.20 -26.83 -17.24
N SER A 332 2.61 -25.88 -16.41
CA SER A 332 3.24 -26.14 -15.12
C SER A 332 2.26 -26.78 -14.13
N GLN A 333 0.98 -26.38 -14.12
CA GLN A 333 -0.03 -27.00 -13.24
C GLN A 333 -0.29 -28.46 -13.59
N VAL A 334 -0.24 -28.82 -14.88
CA VAL A 334 -0.30 -30.22 -15.30
C VAL A 334 0.92 -31.00 -14.79
N LEU A 335 2.13 -30.46 -14.95
CA LEU A 335 3.36 -31.07 -14.41
C LEU A 335 3.30 -31.21 -12.88
N ASN A 336 2.80 -30.19 -12.19
CA ASN A 336 2.65 -30.16 -10.75
C ASN A 336 1.72 -31.28 -10.26
N LEU A 337 0.52 -31.37 -10.83
CA LEU A 337 -0.44 -32.39 -10.48
C LEU A 337 0.15 -33.80 -10.67
N VAL A 338 0.96 -33.99 -11.71
CA VAL A 338 1.69 -35.23 -11.95
C VAL A 338 2.72 -35.49 -10.84
N VAL A 339 3.56 -34.53 -10.48
CA VAL A 339 4.58 -34.69 -9.41
C VAL A 339 3.92 -35.03 -8.07
N ILE A 340 2.83 -34.35 -7.72
CA ILE A 340 2.07 -34.62 -6.50
C ILE A 340 1.43 -36.02 -6.56
N SER A 341 0.83 -36.38 -7.70
CA SER A 341 0.19 -37.70 -7.88
C SER A 341 1.16 -38.88 -7.76
N TYR A 342 2.43 -38.68 -8.15
CA TYR A 342 3.50 -39.67 -7.96
C TYR A 342 4.13 -39.63 -6.55
N GLY A 343 3.64 -38.78 -5.65
CA GLY A 343 4.14 -38.64 -4.27
C GLY A 343 5.46 -37.87 -4.18
N GLY A 344 5.81 -37.05 -5.17
CA GLY A 344 7.07 -36.30 -5.21
C GLY A 344 7.28 -35.41 -3.98
N GLU A 345 6.21 -34.87 -3.43
CA GLU A 345 6.24 -34.08 -2.19
C GLU A 345 6.77 -34.85 -0.98
N HIS A 346 6.36 -36.11 -0.80
CA HIS A 346 6.83 -36.96 0.29
C HIS A 346 8.32 -37.28 0.16
N TYR A 347 8.80 -37.56 -1.06
CA TYR A 347 10.22 -37.82 -1.29
C TYR A 347 11.09 -36.59 -1.00
N ILE A 348 10.64 -35.40 -1.40
CA ILE A 348 11.35 -34.14 -1.13
C ILE A 348 11.37 -33.86 0.37
N GLN A 349 10.22 -34.01 1.04
CA GLN A 349 10.14 -33.81 2.50
C GLN A 349 11.03 -34.79 3.26
N GLN A 350 11.01 -36.08 2.88
CA GLN A 350 11.86 -37.09 3.52
C GLN A 350 13.34 -36.82 3.30
N TYR A 351 13.72 -36.34 2.11
CA TYR A 351 15.10 -35.93 1.82
C TYR A 351 15.51 -34.73 2.67
N LEU A 352 14.67 -33.70 2.78
CA LEU A 352 14.97 -32.53 3.62
C LEU A 352 15.02 -32.88 5.11
N ARG A 353 14.13 -33.75 5.59
CA ARG A 353 14.13 -34.27 6.97
C ARG A 353 15.31 -35.19 7.28
N SER A 354 16.07 -35.64 6.28
CA SER A 354 17.28 -36.46 6.51
C SER A 354 18.48 -35.64 7.01
N PHE A 355 18.39 -34.31 6.98
CA PHE A 355 19.40 -33.42 7.54
C PHE A 355 19.04 -33.06 8.98
N ASP A 356 19.99 -33.18 9.90
CA ASP A 356 19.77 -32.90 11.32
C ASP A 356 19.80 -31.40 11.68
N ASN A 357 20.28 -30.53 10.76
CA ASN A 357 20.51 -29.11 11.04
C ASN A 357 19.52 -28.21 10.27
N GLU A 358 18.67 -27.51 11.01
CA GLU A 358 17.64 -26.59 10.48
C GLU A 358 18.21 -25.51 9.54
N ILE A 359 19.39 -24.94 9.86
CA ILE A 359 20.06 -23.94 9.00
C ILE A 359 20.45 -24.57 7.66
N THR A 360 20.90 -25.82 7.67
CA THR A 360 21.30 -26.52 6.44
C THR A 360 20.07 -26.79 5.57
N ILE A 361 18.96 -27.23 6.16
CA ILE A 361 17.69 -27.42 5.46
C ILE A 361 17.24 -26.10 4.83
N PHE A 362 17.22 -25.02 5.62
CA PHE A 362 16.80 -23.72 5.14
C PHE A 362 17.67 -23.22 3.97
N LEU A 363 19.00 -23.35 4.06
CA LEU A 363 19.91 -22.94 2.98
C LEU A 363 19.71 -23.80 1.72
N ILE A 364 19.51 -25.11 1.87
CA ILE A 364 19.18 -25.99 0.75
C ILE A 364 17.89 -25.53 0.07
N VAL A 365 16.85 -25.22 0.84
CA VAL A 365 15.60 -24.74 0.27
C VAL A 365 15.76 -23.37 -0.39
N MET A 366 16.54 -22.46 0.19
CA MET A 366 16.83 -21.16 -0.43
C MET A 366 17.53 -21.34 -1.78
N VAL A 367 18.51 -22.23 -1.88
CA VAL A 367 19.18 -22.54 -3.16
C VAL A 367 18.21 -23.22 -4.13
N LEU A 368 17.38 -24.17 -3.66
CA LEU A 368 16.38 -24.85 -4.46
C LEU A 368 15.38 -23.85 -5.07
N LEU A 369 14.80 -22.97 -4.24
CA LEU A 369 13.86 -21.94 -4.65
C LEU A 369 14.50 -20.94 -5.63
N PHE A 370 15.76 -20.58 -5.39
CA PHE A 370 16.51 -19.70 -6.28
C PHE A 370 16.73 -20.33 -7.66
N VAL A 371 17.12 -21.60 -7.72
CA VAL A 371 17.32 -22.30 -9.00
C VAL A 371 15.99 -22.53 -9.72
N LEU A 372 14.95 -22.90 -8.98
CA LEU A 372 13.64 -23.18 -9.55
C LEU A 372 12.96 -21.92 -10.08
N GLY A 373 13.21 -20.77 -9.44
CA GLY A 373 12.74 -19.45 -9.92
C GLY A 373 13.36 -19.01 -11.23
N PHE A 374 14.33 -19.73 -11.79
CA PHE A 374 14.72 -19.52 -13.19
C PHE A 374 13.68 -20.10 -14.14
N VAL A 375 13.03 -21.20 -13.79
CA VAL A 375 12.18 -21.95 -14.74
C VAL A 375 10.70 -21.69 -14.49
N LEU A 376 10.30 -21.60 -13.22
CA LEU A 376 8.90 -21.51 -12.79
C LEU A 376 8.52 -20.09 -12.36
N ASP A 377 7.21 -19.78 -12.47
CA ASP A 377 6.66 -18.51 -12.00
C ASP A 377 6.62 -18.44 -10.46
N PHE A 378 6.64 -17.24 -9.86
CA PHE A 378 6.71 -17.08 -8.41
C PHE A 378 5.40 -17.56 -7.77
N LEU A 379 4.26 -17.38 -8.45
CA LEU A 379 2.98 -17.90 -7.98
C LEU A 379 2.99 -19.43 -7.96
N GLU A 380 3.60 -20.07 -8.97
CA GLU A 380 3.74 -21.53 -9.01
C GLU A 380 4.62 -22.02 -7.87
N ILE A 381 5.76 -21.37 -7.65
CA ILE A 381 6.66 -21.74 -6.56
C ILE A 381 5.98 -21.59 -5.19
N ILE A 382 5.23 -20.50 -4.99
CA ILE A 382 4.48 -20.27 -3.77
C ILE A 382 3.35 -21.30 -3.60
N TYR A 383 2.63 -21.70 -4.65
CA TYR A 383 1.56 -22.68 -4.53
C TYR A 383 2.03 -24.14 -4.49
N ILE A 384 3.24 -24.44 -4.98
CA ILE A 384 3.76 -25.80 -5.08
C ILE A 384 4.82 -26.03 -4.02
N VAL A 385 5.94 -25.32 -4.14
CA VAL A 385 7.13 -25.62 -3.35
C VAL A 385 6.91 -25.21 -1.91
N VAL A 386 6.33 -24.04 -1.65
CA VAL A 386 6.14 -23.56 -0.27
C VAL A 386 5.27 -24.51 0.56
N PRO A 387 4.14 -25.09 0.08
CA PRO A 387 3.43 -26.14 0.82
C PRO A 387 4.25 -27.43 1.01
N ILE A 388 5.12 -27.79 0.07
CA ILE A 388 5.97 -28.98 0.18
C ILE A 388 7.07 -28.77 1.22
N VAL A 389 7.77 -27.64 1.18
CA VAL A 389 8.87 -27.31 2.10
C VAL A 389 8.39 -26.70 3.42
N GLY A 390 7.19 -26.13 3.43
CA GLY A 390 6.63 -25.33 4.52
C GLY A 390 6.57 -26.09 5.84
N PRO A 391 6.01 -27.32 5.88
CA PRO A 391 6.02 -28.14 7.09
C PRO A 391 7.42 -28.44 7.63
N VAL A 392 8.46 -28.36 6.80
CA VAL A 392 9.86 -28.59 7.21
C VAL A 392 10.51 -27.30 7.70
N ILE A 393 10.17 -26.15 7.11
CA ILE A 393 10.82 -24.87 7.43
C ILE A 393 10.08 -24.12 8.56
N TYR A 394 8.76 -24.08 8.51
CA TYR A 394 7.94 -23.40 9.53
C TYR A 394 7.72 -24.25 10.79
N GLY A 395 8.05 -25.55 10.73
CA GLY A 395 8.01 -26.44 11.90
C GLY A 395 9.26 -26.41 12.77
N GLY A 396 10.28 -25.63 12.37
CA GLY A 396 11.53 -25.47 13.13
C GLY A 396 11.51 -24.29 14.10
N THR A 397 12.69 -23.83 14.50
CA THR A 397 12.86 -22.72 15.46
C THR A 397 12.81 -21.32 14.85
N PHE A 398 12.73 -21.21 13.52
CA PHE A 398 12.73 -19.91 12.84
C PHE A 398 11.38 -19.20 12.92
N ASP A 399 11.44 -17.87 13.08
CA ASP A 399 10.26 -17.00 12.99
C ASP A 399 9.62 -17.11 11.58
N PRO A 400 8.32 -17.44 11.48
CA PRO A 400 7.65 -17.61 10.20
C PRO A 400 7.65 -16.36 9.31
N ALA A 401 7.60 -15.16 9.89
CA ALA A 401 7.63 -13.92 9.13
C ALA A 401 9.02 -13.68 8.54
N TRP A 402 10.08 -13.92 9.32
CA TRP A 402 11.46 -13.87 8.82
C TRP A 402 11.69 -14.86 7.67
N VAL A 403 11.28 -16.12 7.83
CA VAL A 403 11.36 -17.15 6.78
C VAL A 403 10.64 -16.69 5.51
N THR A 404 9.42 -16.19 5.66
CA THR A 404 8.58 -15.76 4.53
C THR A 404 9.25 -14.63 3.75
N ILE A 405 9.83 -13.65 4.45
CA ILE A 405 10.50 -12.50 3.83
C ILE A 405 11.80 -12.92 3.14
N MET A 406 12.58 -13.83 3.75
CA MET A 406 13.77 -14.39 3.13
C MET A 406 13.44 -15.12 1.83
N ILE A 407 12.40 -15.96 1.83
CA ILE A 407 11.89 -16.63 0.63
C ILE A 407 11.46 -15.60 -0.42
N ALA A 408 10.70 -14.57 -0.02
CA ALA A 408 10.20 -13.55 -0.93
C ALA A 408 11.33 -12.78 -1.64
N ILE A 409 12.35 -12.34 -0.89
CA ILE A 409 13.51 -11.62 -1.46
C ILE A 409 14.35 -12.54 -2.35
N ASN A 410 14.52 -13.80 -1.96
CA ASN A 410 15.23 -14.78 -2.75
C ASN A 410 14.53 -15.05 -4.10
N LEU A 411 13.21 -15.19 -4.09
CA LEU A 411 12.42 -15.32 -5.32
C LEU A 411 12.53 -14.07 -6.19
N GLN A 412 12.44 -12.86 -5.63
CA GLN A 412 12.66 -11.62 -6.39
C GLN A 412 14.06 -11.57 -7.05
N THR A 413 15.09 -12.04 -6.33
CA THR A 413 16.46 -12.09 -6.85
C THR A 413 16.59 -13.07 -8.01
N SER A 414 15.96 -14.25 -7.89
CA SER A 414 15.90 -15.23 -8.97
C SER A 414 15.27 -14.65 -10.24
N PHE A 415 14.19 -13.88 -10.10
CA PHE A 415 13.47 -13.26 -11.21
C PHE A 415 14.28 -12.22 -11.99
N LEU A 416 15.34 -11.69 -11.38
CA LEU A 416 16.27 -10.74 -11.97
C LEU A 416 17.56 -11.40 -12.50
N THR A 417 17.79 -12.69 -12.23
CA THR A 417 19.07 -13.35 -12.54
C THR A 417 18.96 -14.17 -13.84
N PRO A 418 19.94 -14.06 -14.77
CA PRO A 418 20.04 -14.96 -15.93
C PRO A 418 20.15 -16.43 -15.51
N PRO A 419 19.65 -17.42 -16.29
CA PRO A 419 19.37 -17.37 -17.74
C PRO A 419 17.94 -16.99 -18.14
N PHE A 420 16.98 -16.99 -17.22
CA PHE A 420 15.54 -16.91 -17.51
C PHE A 420 14.79 -15.76 -16.81
N GLY A 421 15.48 -14.81 -16.17
CA GLY A 421 14.84 -13.70 -15.45
C GLY A 421 13.78 -12.94 -16.27
N PHE A 422 12.50 -13.14 -15.96
CA PHE A 422 11.35 -12.66 -16.75
C PHE A 422 11.43 -11.17 -17.06
N ALA A 423 11.85 -10.36 -16.08
CA ALA A 423 12.02 -8.92 -16.25
C ALA A 423 13.04 -8.58 -17.36
N LEU A 424 14.11 -9.35 -17.48
CA LEU A 424 15.14 -9.17 -18.52
C LEU A 424 14.61 -9.55 -19.90
N PHE A 425 13.77 -10.59 -20.01
CA PHE A 425 13.13 -10.98 -21.26
C PHE A 425 12.08 -9.98 -21.71
N TYR A 426 11.30 -9.42 -20.79
CA TYR A 426 10.38 -8.33 -21.09
C TYR A 426 11.13 -7.08 -21.59
N LEU A 427 12.23 -6.70 -20.92
CA LEU A 427 13.10 -5.62 -21.40
C LEU A 427 13.70 -5.92 -22.76
N ARG A 428 14.14 -7.15 -23.01
CA ARG A 428 14.64 -7.55 -24.33
C ARG A 428 13.56 -7.43 -25.40
N GLY A 429 12.30 -7.72 -25.09
CA GLY A 429 11.15 -7.60 -25.99
C GLY A 429 10.88 -6.18 -26.47
N VAL A 430 11.20 -5.16 -25.66
CA VAL A 430 11.02 -3.74 -26.00
C VAL A 430 12.32 -3.01 -26.36
N ALA A 431 13.48 -3.59 -26.05
CA ALA A 431 14.77 -2.96 -26.30
C ALA A 431 15.11 -2.93 -27.80
N PRO A 432 15.60 -1.78 -28.32
CA PRO A 432 16.02 -1.65 -29.71
C PRO A 432 17.15 -2.64 -30.04
N ARG A 433 17.25 -3.03 -31.32
CA ARG A 433 18.23 -4.04 -31.78
C ARG A 433 19.70 -3.67 -31.52
N SER A 434 19.98 -2.41 -31.20
CA SER A 434 21.31 -1.92 -30.83
C SER A 434 21.78 -2.42 -29.45
N VAL A 435 20.86 -2.73 -28.53
CA VAL A 435 21.19 -3.20 -27.17
C VAL A 435 21.30 -4.73 -27.18
N ARG A 436 22.47 -5.26 -26.83
CA ARG A 436 22.71 -6.71 -26.78
C ARG A 436 22.18 -7.27 -25.47
N THR A 437 21.78 -8.54 -25.46
CA THR A 437 21.35 -9.24 -24.22
C THR A 437 22.41 -9.19 -23.12
N GLN A 438 23.69 -9.21 -23.49
CA GLN A 438 24.80 -9.06 -22.54
C GLN A 438 24.82 -7.69 -21.85
N ASP A 439 24.40 -6.63 -22.54
CA ASP A 439 24.33 -5.28 -21.95
C ASP A 439 23.22 -5.23 -20.89
N ILE A 440 22.10 -5.91 -21.16
CA ILE A 440 20.99 -6.07 -20.21
C ILE A 440 21.46 -6.88 -18.98
N TYR A 441 22.19 -7.99 -19.19
CA TYR A 441 22.69 -8.83 -18.10
C TYR A 441 23.73 -8.12 -17.23
N ARG A 442 24.63 -7.34 -17.83
CA ARG A 442 25.56 -6.49 -17.07
C ARG A 442 24.83 -5.37 -16.33
N GLY A 443 23.77 -4.83 -16.94
CA GLY A 443 22.94 -3.78 -16.35
C GLY A 443 22.18 -4.22 -15.09
N VAL A 444 21.74 -5.48 -15.02
CA VAL A 444 21.01 -5.99 -13.84
C VAL A 444 21.93 -6.42 -12.70
N LEU A 445 23.19 -6.76 -12.99
CA LEU A 445 24.12 -7.30 -11.99
C LEU A 445 24.24 -6.44 -10.70
N PRO A 446 24.32 -5.09 -10.77
CA PRO A 446 24.33 -4.26 -9.55
C PRO A 446 23.07 -4.44 -8.69
N PHE A 447 21.90 -4.62 -9.31
CA PHE A 447 20.65 -4.84 -8.58
C PHE A 447 20.62 -6.22 -7.92
N VAL A 448 21.12 -7.25 -8.59
CA VAL A 448 21.27 -8.59 -8.00
C VAL A 448 22.22 -8.56 -6.81
N VAL A 449 23.34 -7.84 -6.92
CA VAL A 449 24.29 -7.67 -5.80
C VAL A 449 23.62 -6.96 -4.62
N ILE A 450 22.85 -5.89 -4.86
CA ILE A 450 22.10 -5.19 -3.81
C ILE A 450 21.10 -6.13 -3.13
N GLN A 451 20.40 -6.98 -3.89
CA GLN A 451 19.46 -7.95 -3.34
C GLN A 451 20.14 -9.01 -2.48
N ILE A 452 21.29 -9.54 -2.93
CA ILE A 452 22.09 -10.49 -2.14
C ILE A 452 22.61 -9.82 -0.86
N VAL A 453 23.08 -8.58 -0.93
CA VAL A 453 23.46 -7.81 0.25
C VAL A 453 22.28 -7.62 1.19
N GLY A 454 21.09 -7.31 0.67
CA GLY A 454 19.86 -7.24 1.47
C GLY A 454 19.56 -8.56 2.17
N LEU A 455 19.65 -9.68 1.47
CA LEU A 455 19.44 -11.02 2.03
C LEU A 455 20.47 -11.35 3.12
N LEU A 456 21.74 -10.97 2.94
CA LEU A 456 22.77 -11.11 3.98
C LEU A 456 22.50 -10.21 5.19
N ILE A 457 22.03 -8.98 4.97
CA ILE A 457 21.67 -8.08 6.06
C ILE A 457 20.54 -8.69 6.89
N LEU A 458 19.48 -9.19 6.25
CA LEU A 458 18.37 -9.83 6.96
C LEU A 458 18.76 -11.16 7.63
N TRP A 459 19.76 -11.85 7.08
CA TRP A 459 20.35 -13.03 7.71
C TRP A 459 21.08 -12.69 9.02
N PHE A 460 21.91 -11.64 9.02
CA PHE A 460 22.68 -11.24 10.21
C PHE A 460 21.87 -10.40 11.20
N PHE A 461 20.83 -9.71 10.73
CA PHE A 461 19.99 -8.80 11.50
C PHE A 461 18.50 -9.15 11.29
N PRO A 462 18.02 -10.29 11.82
CA PRO A 462 16.64 -10.73 11.64
C PRO A 462 15.63 -9.76 12.27
N GLU A 463 16.03 -8.99 13.29
CA GLU A 463 15.20 -7.98 13.96
C GLU A 463 14.66 -6.92 13.00
N ILE A 464 15.34 -6.65 11.88
CA ILE A 464 14.88 -5.69 10.86
C ILE A 464 13.51 -6.09 10.32
N VAL A 465 13.25 -7.39 10.21
CA VAL A 465 11.97 -7.92 9.73
C VAL A 465 10.87 -7.77 10.78
N THR A 466 11.20 -7.96 12.06
CA THR A 466 10.21 -8.01 13.14
C THR A 466 9.88 -6.64 13.74
N ILE A 467 10.70 -5.60 13.51
CA ILE A 467 10.48 -4.25 14.06
C ILE A 467 9.12 -3.66 13.66
N VAL A 468 8.73 -3.76 12.40
CA VAL A 468 7.48 -3.12 11.94
C VAL A 468 6.25 -3.84 12.50
N PRO A 469 6.14 -5.19 12.44
CA PRO A 469 5.07 -5.91 13.12
C PRO A 469 4.97 -5.60 14.62
N GLN A 470 6.10 -5.62 15.34
CA GLN A 470 6.15 -5.34 16.79
C GLN A 470 5.79 -3.90 17.18
N LEU A 471 5.76 -2.97 16.23
CA LEU A 471 5.32 -1.58 16.46
C LEU A 471 3.85 -1.36 16.10
N LEU A 472 3.23 -2.31 15.38
CA LEU A 472 1.84 -2.26 14.96
C LEU A 472 0.93 -3.11 15.87
N ASP A 473 1.47 -4.17 16.46
CA ASP A 473 0.91 -4.88 17.62
C ASP A 473 1.15 -4.09 18.92
#